data_AF-A0A432QSH6-F1
#
_entry.id   AF-A0A432QSH6-F1
#
_cell.length_a   1.000
_cell.length_b   1.000
_cell.length_c   1.000
_cell.angle_alpha   90.00
_cell.angle_beta   90.00
_cell.angle_gamma   90.00
#
_symmetry.space_group_name_H-M   'P 1'
#
loop_
_entity.id
_entity.type
_entity.pdbx_description
1 polymer ?
#
loop_
_entity_poly.entity_id
_entity_poly.type
_entity_poly.pdbx_seq_one_letter_code
_entity_poly.pdbx_strand_id
1 'polypeptide(L)'
;MNYEVGMYKNVRFIADARNVLWNCGDIQARATLDNAYGPGDGGAPHSMKVDGVYTVGQAASTGVLNWIENTVSTGTFAVGDLVTIHQNVTSDFGVTDGVDYREGTARRRRIVAIGDGTTGPAGALTFDHPLFHNFPAGSYITKAYDIHPSVFLAGPGGVVTGVGQPIEAFPMPPVDDMRAIWRFVWKGLFKTQLFMPEVFEVVYSGGTRPSRIAQGL
;
A
#
# COMPACT_ATOMS: atom_id res chain seq x y z
N MET A 1 1.98 -18.70 -5.82
CA MET A 1 1.90 -18.62 -4.35
C MET A 1 3.10 -17.83 -3.83
N ASN A 2 3.41 -16.66 -4.44
CA ASN A 2 4.75 -16.04 -4.34
C ASN A 2 4.79 -14.82 -3.41
N TYR A 3 3.74 -14.59 -2.63
CA TYR A 3 3.56 -13.40 -1.80
C TYR A 3 3.18 -13.73 -0.35
N GLU A 4 3.26 -14.99 0.06
CA GLU A 4 2.99 -15.36 1.45
C GLU A 4 4.21 -15.01 2.31
N VAL A 5 4.04 -14.09 3.29
CA VAL A 5 5.10 -13.61 4.17
C VAL A 5 5.17 -14.40 5.47
N GLY A 6 4.08 -15.09 5.82
CA GLY A 6 4.05 -15.95 6.98
C GLY A 6 2.64 -16.36 7.38
N MET A 7 2.57 -17.17 8.42
CA MET A 7 1.32 -17.63 9.01
C MET A 7 1.36 -17.46 10.53
N TYR A 8 0.34 -16.84 11.12
CA TYR A 8 0.19 -16.78 12.58
C TYR A 8 -1.17 -17.34 12.98
N LYS A 9 -1.20 -18.33 13.89
CA LYS A 9 -2.43 -19.00 14.33
C LYS A 9 -3.34 -19.43 13.16
N ASN A 10 -2.75 -20.08 12.15
CA ASN A 10 -3.44 -20.52 10.91
C ASN A 10 -3.92 -19.39 9.97
N VAL A 11 -3.52 -18.14 10.21
CA VAL A 11 -3.83 -16.98 9.36
C VAL A 11 -2.66 -16.70 8.44
N ARG A 12 -2.87 -16.75 7.12
CA ARG A 12 -1.83 -16.46 6.12
C ARG A 12 -1.76 -14.96 5.83
N PHE A 13 -0.57 -14.39 5.95
CA PHE A 13 -0.29 -13.03 5.54
C PHE A 13 0.24 -13.05 4.11
N ILE A 14 -0.56 -12.53 3.18
CA ILE A 14 -0.16 -12.36 1.78
C ILE A 14 0.32 -10.90 1.64
N ALA A 15 1.62 -10.67 1.45
CA ALA A 15 2.14 -9.38 1.02
C ALA A 15 1.82 -9.16 -0.46
N ASP A 16 0.56 -8.85 -0.72
CA ASP A 16 0.22 -8.08 -1.89
C ASP A 16 -0.06 -6.64 -1.46
N ALA A 17 0.60 -5.69 -2.12
CA ALA A 17 0.36 -4.26 -1.90
C ALA A 17 -0.93 -3.76 -2.57
N ARG A 18 -1.66 -4.65 -3.27
CA ARG A 18 -2.90 -4.31 -3.99
C ARG A 18 -4.05 -3.86 -3.09
N ASN A 19 -4.09 -4.34 -1.84
CA ASN A 19 -5.13 -4.00 -0.89
C ASN A 19 -4.52 -3.23 0.27
N VAL A 20 -4.00 -2.02 0.04
CA VAL A 20 -3.48 -1.16 1.09
C VAL A 20 -4.06 0.24 0.91
N LEU A 21 -4.65 0.78 1.95
CA LEU A 21 -5.00 2.20 1.99
C LEU A 21 -3.84 2.95 2.64
N TRP A 22 -3.11 3.68 1.80
CA TRP A 22 -1.86 4.34 2.20
C TRP A 22 -2.14 5.63 2.98
N ASN A 23 -1.52 5.77 4.15
CA ASN A 23 -1.72 6.91 5.06
C ASN A 23 -3.21 7.21 5.36
N CYS A 24 -4.04 6.17 5.50
CA CYS A 24 -5.48 6.33 5.78
C CYS A 24 -5.87 5.99 7.23
N GLY A 25 -4.91 5.55 8.06
CA GLY A 25 -5.11 5.26 9.49
C GLY A 25 -4.90 6.47 10.38
N ASP A 26 -4.55 6.24 11.65
CA ASP A 26 -4.33 7.34 12.61
C ASP A 26 -3.22 8.29 12.12
N ILE A 27 -3.53 9.58 12.14
CA ILE A 27 -2.67 10.66 11.65
C ILE A 27 -1.48 10.85 12.60
N GLN A 28 -0.28 10.74 12.05
CA GLN A 28 0.97 11.01 12.78
C GLN A 28 1.43 12.46 12.59
N ALA A 29 1.31 12.98 11.36
CA ALA A 29 1.60 14.36 11.03
C ALA A 29 0.73 14.82 9.86
N ARG A 30 0.35 16.09 9.87
CA ARG A 30 -0.43 16.71 8.80
C ARG A 30 -0.02 18.16 8.61
N ALA A 31 -0.03 18.59 7.36
CA ALA A 31 0.14 19.98 6.97
C ALA A 31 -0.83 20.36 5.85
N THR A 32 -0.99 21.66 5.68
CA THR A 32 -1.75 22.27 4.59
C THR A 32 -0.78 22.96 3.63
N LEU A 33 -1.04 22.90 2.32
CA LEU A 33 -0.27 23.59 1.30
C LEU A 33 -0.55 25.09 1.35
N ASP A 34 0.51 25.89 1.46
CA ASP A 34 0.40 27.34 1.54
C ASP A 34 0.06 27.97 0.18
N ASN A 35 0.53 27.33 -0.90
CA ASN A 35 0.36 27.77 -2.28
C ASN A 35 -0.22 26.63 -3.13
N ALA A 36 -0.66 26.98 -4.34
CA ALA A 36 -1.01 25.98 -5.35
C ALA A 36 0.27 25.44 -6.00
N TYR A 37 0.35 24.11 -6.17
CA TYR A 37 1.49 23.43 -6.77
C TYR A 37 1.03 22.56 -7.93
N GLY A 38 1.72 22.67 -9.05
CA GLY A 38 1.39 22.02 -10.31
C GLY A 38 2.20 20.75 -10.59
N PRO A 39 1.93 20.12 -11.75
CA PRO A 39 2.76 19.03 -12.25
C PRO A 39 4.21 19.50 -12.46
N GLY A 40 5.17 18.72 -11.97
CA GLY A 40 6.60 19.07 -11.99
C GLY A 40 7.14 19.58 -10.66
N ASP A 41 6.28 20.12 -9.79
CA ASP A 41 6.70 20.69 -8.52
C ASP A 41 7.06 19.63 -7.47
N GLY A 42 7.80 20.04 -6.44
CA GLY A 42 8.10 19.28 -5.25
C GLY A 42 9.13 18.15 -5.43
N GLY A 43 9.60 17.88 -6.65
CA GLY A 43 10.61 16.86 -6.90
C GLY A 43 12.02 17.32 -6.55
N ALA A 44 12.87 16.41 -6.07
CA ALA A 44 14.28 16.71 -5.81
C ALA A 44 14.97 17.33 -7.03
N PRO A 45 15.74 18.44 -6.86
CA PRO A 45 16.33 19.17 -7.98
C PRO A 45 17.21 18.25 -8.84
N HIS A 46 17.32 18.53 -10.13
CA HIS A 46 18.13 17.71 -11.05
C HIS A 46 19.61 17.54 -10.60
N SER A 47 20.15 18.48 -9.83
CA SER A 47 21.50 18.40 -9.26
C SER A 47 21.62 17.42 -8.08
N MET A 48 20.50 16.97 -7.50
CA MET A 48 20.43 16.04 -6.38
C MET A 48 19.96 14.66 -6.88
N LYS A 49 20.76 13.64 -6.59
CA LYS A 49 20.33 12.25 -6.82
C LYS A 49 19.46 11.76 -5.68
N VAL A 50 18.29 11.22 -6.01
CA VAL A 50 17.47 10.44 -5.08
C VAL A 50 18.11 9.08 -4.90
N ASP A 51 18.29 8.67 -3.65
CA ASP A 51 18.97 7.42 -3.24
C ASP A 51 20.38 7.25 -3.86
N GLY A 52 21.02 8.34 -4.31
CA GLY A 52 22.33 8.30 -4.98
C GLY A 52 22.32 7.72 -6.40
N VAL A 53 21.16 7.30 -6.92
CA VAL A 53 21.06 6.54 -8.18
C VAL A 53 20.52 7.39 -9.33
N TYR A 54 19.39 8.07 -9.12
CA TYR A 54 18.65 8.73 -10.21
C TYR A 54 18.24 10.15 -9.85
N THR A 55 18.07 11.00 -10.87
CA THR A 55 17.57 12.38 -10.73
C THR A 55 16.12 12.43 -11.18
N VAL A 56 15.26 13.14 -10.46
CA VAL A 56 13.79 13.12 -10.69
C VAL A 56 13.18 14.47 -11.00
N GLY A 57 13.73 15.55 -10.44
CA GLY A 57 13.25 16.89 -10.70
C GLY A 57 13.81 17.45 -11.98
N GLN A 58 13.15 18.50 -12.44
CA GLN A 58 13.62 19.29 -13.55
C GLN A 58 14.66 20.32 -13.05
N ALA A 59 15.40 20.93 -13.97
CA ALA A 59 16.16 22.12 -13.59
C ALA A 59 15.18 23.18 -13.09
N ALA A 60 15.50 23.85 -11.98
CA ALA A 60 14.69 24.95 -11.49
C ALA A 60 14.51 25.97 -12.63
N SER A 61 13.27 26.19 -13.03
CA SER A 61 12.90 27.09 -14.12
C SER A 61 11.71 27.93 -13.68
N THR A 62 11.42 29.00 -14.41
CA THR A 62 10.30 29.90 -14.06
C THR A 62 8.99 29.12 -14.04
N GLY A 63 8.45 28.88 -12.83
CA GLY A 63 7.19 28.17 -12.62
C GLY A 63 7.29 26.69 -12.24
N VAL A 64 8.50 26.14 -12.03
CA VAL A 64 8.68 24.80 -11.44
C VAL A 64 9.54 24.90 -10.19
N LEU A 65 8.94 24.56 -9.04
CA LEU A 65 9.56 24.58 -7.73
C LEU A 65 10.01 23.17 -7.34
N ASN A 66 11.24 23.01 -6.88
CA ASN A 66 11.74 21.70 -6.44
C ASN A 66 11.33 21.33 -4.99
N TRP A 67 10.44 22.13 -4.39
CA TRP A 67 9.96 21.96 -3.02
C TRP A 67 8.50 22.38 -2.91
N ILE A 68 7.86 22.01 -1.80
CA ILE A 68 6.50 22.39 -1.44
C ILE A 68 6.50 23.01 -0.05
N GLU A 69 6.12 24.29 0.02
CA GLU A 69 5.83 24.99 1.28
C GLU A 69 4.50 24.52 1.84
N ASN A 70 4.49 24.34 3.16
CA ASN A 70 3.37 23.80 3.88
C ASN A 70 3.38 24.34 5.32
N THR A 71 2.19 24.55 5.85
CA THR A 71 1.97 24.88 7.26
C THR A 71 1.56 23.62 8.01
N VAL A 72 2.43 23.14 8.89
CA VAL A 72 2.18 21.96 9.72
C VAL A 72 1.07 22.24 10.73
N SER A 73 -0.03 21.49 10.61
CA SER A 73 -1.15 21.56 11.54
C SER A 73 -0.96 20.63 12.74
N THR A 74 -0.24 19.52 12.57
CA THR A 74 -0.07 18.49 13.61
C THR A 74 1.18 17.66 13.35
N GLY A 75 1.89 17.26 14.41
CA GLY A 75 3.04 16.36 14.33
C GLY A 75 4.28 16.97 13.68
N THR A 76 5.21 16.13 13.25
CA THR A 76 6.42 16.53 12.53
C THR A 76 6.71 15.58 11.38
N PHE A 77 7.25 16.13 10.29
CA PHE A 77 7.77 15.35 9.18
C PHE A 77 9.28 15.14 9.33
N ALA A 78 9.75 13.99 8.85
CA ALA A 78 11.15 13.65 8.77
C ALA A 78 11.52 13.20 7.35
N VAL A 79 12.80 13.34 7.00
CA VAL A 79 13.34 12.75 5.78
C VAL A 79 13.18 11.23 5.82
N GLY A 80 12.67 10.66 4.73
CA GLY A 80 12.35 9.25 4.59
C GLY A 80 10.89 8.88 4.89
N ASP A 81 10.10 9.81 5.41
CA ASP A 81 8.67 9.59 5.64
C ASP A 81 7.92 9.45 4.31
N LEU A 82 6.95 8.53 4.29
CA LEU A 82 5.97 8.40 3.21
C LEU A 82 4.73 9.21 3.59
N VAL A 83 4.37 10.15 2.73
CA VAL A 83 3.21 11.03 2.91
C VAL A 83 2.27 10.91 1.73
N THR A 84 0.99 11.15 1.97
CA THR A 84 -0.01 11.29 0.91
C THR A 84 -0.40 12.75 0.77
N ILE A 85 -0.33 13.26 -0.45
CA ILE A 85 -0.78 14.60 -0.83
C ILE A 85 -2.16 14.45 -1.44
N HIS A 86 -3.15 15.16 -0.91
CA HIS A 86 -4.57 14.99 -1.25
C HIS A 86 -5.35 16.30 -1.06
N GLN A 87 -6.49 16.44 -1.72
CA GLN A 87 -7.31 17.66 -1.68
C GLN A 87 -8.47 17.52 -0.69
N ASN A 88 -9.07 16.34 -0.61
CA ASN A 88 -10.25 16.09 0.20
C ASN A 88 -9.90 15.32 1.46
N VAL A 89 -10.54 15.68 2.56
CA VAL A 89 -10.50 14.93 3.81
C VAL A 89 -11.78 14.11 3.97
N THR A 90 -11.68 12.99 4.68
CA THR A 90 -12.83 12.20 5.10
C THR A 90 -12.71 11.85 6.57
N SER A 91 -13.86 11.66 7.22
CA SER A 91 -13.94 11.08 8.57
C SER A 91 -14.48 9.65 8.55
N ASP A 92 -14.59 9.06 7.36
CA ASP A 92 -14.99 7.67 7.16
C ASP A 92 -14.05 6.71 7.90
N PHE A 93 -14.59 5.59 8.37
CA PHE A 93 -13.85 4.55 9.08
C PHE A 93 -13.13 5.02 10.37
N GLY A 94 -13.58 6.14 10.96
CA GLY A 94 -13.21 6.54 12.32
C GLY A 94 -11.95 7.40 12.43
N VAL A 95 -11.30 7.72 11.32
CA VAL A 95 -10.17 8.66 11.28
C VAL A 95 -10.71 10.02 10.91
N THR A 96 -10.94 10.88 11.90
CA THR A 96 -11.36 12.27 11.64
C THR A 96 -10.33 12.94 10.75
N ASP A 97 -10.81 13.63 9.70
CA ASP A 97 -9.95 14.54 8.94
C ASP A 97 -8.81 13.84 8.17
N GLY A 98 -8.99 12.53 7.90
CA GLY A 98 -8.04 11.65 7.23
C GLY A 98 -8.04 11.78 5.71
N VAL A 99 -7.15 11.03 5.05
CA VAL A 99 -7.05 10.97 3.59
C VAL A 99 -8.30 10.34 2.99
N ASP A 100 -8.95 11.01 2.03
CA ASP A 100 -10.02 10.37 1.26
C ASP A 100 -9.47 9.30 0.31
N TYR A 101 -9.71 8.03 0.67
CA TYR A 101 -9.29 6.86 -0.10
C TYR A 101 -9.97 6.73 -1.47
N ARG A 102 -11.04 7.49 -1.74
CA ARG A 102 -11.73 7.53 -3.03
C ARG A 102 -11.16 8.60 -3.96
N GLU A 103 -10.27 9.45 -3.45
CA GLU A 103 -9.69 10.55 -4.22
C GLU A 103 -8.72 10.02 -5.30
N GLY A 104 -9.09 10.16 -6.56
CA GLY A 104 -8.24 9.78 -7.69
C GLY A 104 -6.98 10.62 -7.86
N THR A 105 -6.95 11.83 -7.28
CA THR A 105 -5.83 12.77 -7.31
C THR A 105 -4.84 12.57 -6.18
N ALA A 106 -5.15 11.76 -5.15
CA ALA A 106 -4.24 11.54 -4.03
C ALA A 106 -2.93 10.87 -4.50
N ARG A 107 -1.77 11.38 -4.06
CA ARG A 107 -0.46 10.87 -4.47
C ARG A 107 0.44 10.65 -3.27
N ARG A 108 0.99 9.44 -3.19
CA ARG A 108 2.02 9.12 -2.20
C ARG A 108 3.39 9.59 -2.67
N ARG A 109 4.16 10.20 -1.78
CA ARG A 109 5.53 10.65 -1.99
C ARG A 109 6.39 10.33 -0.78
N ARG A 110 7.69 10.14 -1.01
CA ARG A 110 8.69 10.04 0.07
C ARG A 110 9.41 11.37 0.19
N ILE A 111 9.52 11.87 1.41
CA ILE A 111 10.31 13.07 1.70
C ILE A 111 11.79 12.71 1.58
N VAL A 112 12.54 13.44 0.77
CA VAL A 112 14.00 13.23 0.58
C VAL A 112 14.84 14.35 1.15
N ALA A 113 14.27 15.54 1.30
CA ALA A 113 14.89 16.65 1.99
C ALA A 113 13.81 17.55 2.62
N ILE A 114 14.19 18.25 3.68
CA ILE A 114 13.39 19.30 4.31
C ILE A 114 14.24 20.55 4.25
N GLY A 115 13.67 21.64 3.74
CA GLY A 115 14.36 22.92 3.58
C GLY A 115 14.84 23.46 4.92
N ASP A 116 16.06 24.01 4.92
CA ASP A 116 16.76 24.56 6.07
C ASP A 116 16.92 26.09 5.99
N GLY A 117 16.35 26.72 4.96
CA GLY A 117 16.55 28.14 4.62
C GLY A 117 17.67 28.39 3.60
N THR A 118 18.52 27.39 3.32
CA THR A 118 19.66 27.49 2.39
C THR A 118 19.34 26.83 1.04
N THR A 119 18.79 25.61 1.06
CA THR A 119 18.42 24.87 -0.16
C THR A 119 16.95 25.05 -0.57
N GLY A 120 16.20 25.80 0.24
CA GLY A 120 14.78 26.11 0.06
C GLY A 120 14.24 26.76 1.34
N PRO A 121 12.99 27.25 1.34
CA PRO A 121 12.35 27.79 2.54
C PRO A 121 12.40 26.81 3.71
N ALA A 122 12.61 27.31 4.92
CA ALA A 122 12.69 26.48 6.11
C ALA A 122 11.38 25.68 6.30
N GLY A 123 11.48 24.35 6.40
CA GLY A 123 10.33 23.46 6.53
C GLY A 123 9.66 23.03 5.22
N ALA A 124 10.09 23.55 4.06
CA ALA A 124 9.57 23.12 2.76
C ALA A 124 9.98 21.66 2.47
N LEU A 125 9.05 20.87 1.95
CA LEU A 125 9.27 19.45 1.70
C LEU A 125 9.70 19.22 0.26
N THR A 126 10.75 18.40 0.09
CA THR A 126 11.22 17.92 -1.21
C THR A 126 10.99 16.41 -1.31
N PHE A 127 10.51 15.94 -2.45
CA PHE A 127 10.07 14.57 -2.66
C PHE A 127 10.94 13.77 -3.63
N ASP A 128 10.81 12.45 -3.53
CA ASP A 128 11.48 11.47 -4.39
C ASP A 128 11.01 11.49 -5.84
N HIS A 129 9.84 12.07 -6.13
CA HIS A 129 9.30 12.27 -7.48
C HIS A 129 8.46 13.55 -7.52
N PRO A 130 8.44 14.29 -8.65
CA PRO A 130 7.62 15.47 -8.79
C PRO A 130 6.12 15.14 -8.71
N LEU A 131 5.30 16.16 -8.47
CA LEU A 131 3.85 16.04 -8.57
C LEU A 131 3.42 15.82 -10.02
N PHE A 132 2.33 15.09 -10.23
CA PHE A 132 1.74 14.86 -11.56
C PHE A 132 0.39 15.56 -11.76
N HIS A 133 -0.17 16.13 -10.68
CA HIS A 133 -1.45 16.82 -10.70
C HIS A 133 -1.30 18.18 -10.03
N ASN A 134 -2.23 19.06 -10.36
CA ASN A 134 -2.37 20.32 -9.67
C ASN A 134 -3.02 20.09 -8.30
N PHE A 135 -2.42 20.66 -7.26
CA PHE A 135 -2.94 20.71 -5.92
C PHE A 135 -3.15 22.19 -5.56
N PRO A 136 -4.41 22.65 -5.40
CA PRO A 136 -4.67 24.03 -5.01
C PRO A 136 -4.12 24.32 -3.61
N ALA A 137 -3.90 25.61 -3.31
CA ALA A 137 -3.64 26.06 -1.95
C ALA A 137 -4.77 25.56 -1.02
N GLY A 138 -4.43 25.13 0.18
CA GLY A 138 -5.38 24.48 1.09
C GLY A 138 -5.47 22.96 0.95
N SER A 139 -4.79 22.35 -0.03
CA SER A 139 -4.64 20.87 -0.08
C SER A 139 -3.81 20.38 1.12
N TYR A 140 -3.83 19.08 1.38
CA TYR A 140 -3.23 18.49 2.57
C TYR A 140 -2.06 17.57 2.23
N ILE A 141 -1.09 17.53 3.15
CA ILE A 141 -0.02 16.52 3.21
C ILE A 141 -0.22 15.74 4.50
N THR A 142 -0.47 14.45 4.39
CA THR A 142 -0.78 13.60 5.55
C THR A 142 0.18 12.42 5.63
N LYS A 143 0.79 12.26 6.81
CA LYS A 143 1.50 11.06 7.25
C LYS A 143 0.62 10.36 8.26
N ALA A 144 0.27 9.11 7.99
CA ALA A 144 -0.57 8.32 8.88
C ALA A 144 -0.20 6.83 8.78
N TYR A 145 -0.77 6.00 9.64
CA TYR A 145 -0.59 4.55 9.48
C TYR A 145 -1.25 4.05 8.19
N ASP A 146 -0.64 3.03 7.58
CA ASP A 146 -1.23 2.34 6.45
C ASP A 146 -2.29 1.36 6.97
N ILE A 147 -3.43 1.27 6.28
CA ILE A 147 -4.48 0.31 6.62
C ILE A 147 -4.36 -0.90 5.69
N HIS A 148 -4.25 -2.07 6.30
CA HIS A 148 -4.23 -3.37 5.64
C HIS A 148 -5.51 -4.15 5.99
N PRO A 149 -6.24 -4.69 5.00
CA PRO A 149 -7.26 -5.68 5.27
C PRO A 149 -6.60 -7.02 5.55
N SER A 150 -6.81 -7.52 6.75
CA SER A 150 -6.48 -8.89 7.15
C SER A 150 -7.75 -9.73 7.07
N VAL A 151 -7.74 -10.74 6.20
CA VAL A 151 -8.90 -11.64 6.01
C VAL A 151 -8.70 -12.90 6.85
N PHE A 152 -9.57 -13.12 7.82
CA PHE A 152 -9.56 -14.28 8.69
C PHE A 152 -10.54 -15.32 8.15
N LEU A 153 -10.00 -16.48 7.75
CA LEU A 153 -10.75 -17.64 7.28
C LEU A 153 -10.70 -18.72 8.37
N ALA A 154 -11.50 -18.57 9.44
CA ALA A 154 -11.27 -19.34 10.68
C ALA A 154 -12.49 -20.09 11.25
N GLY A 155 -13.61 -20.18 10.54
CA GLY A 155 -14.75 -20.98 11.00
C GLY A 155 -14.85 -22.38 10.36
N PRO A 156 -15.12 -23.43 11.14
CA PRO A 156 -15.62 -24.71 10.61
C PRO A 156 -16.86 -24.46 9.74
N GLY A 157 -16.88 -25.03 8.52
CA GLY A 157 -18.01 -24.88 7.60
C GLY A 157 -18.03 -23.62 6.72
N GLY A 158 -17.05 -22.71 6.85
CA GLY A 158 -16.99 -21.50 6.03
C GLY A 158 -16.80 -21.77 4.53
N VAL A 159 -15.93 -22.71 4.19
CA VAL A 159 -15.72 -23.19 2.82
C VAL A 159 -16.24 -24.62 2.73
N VAL A 160 -17.20 -24.84 1.83
CA VAL A 160 -17.69 -26.18 1.51
C VAL A 160 -17.17 -26.57 0.13
N THR A 161 -16.68 -27.80 0.04
CA THR A 161 -16.40 -28.43 -1.25
C THR A 161 -17.62 -29.23 -1.66
N GLY A 162 -18.39 -28.71 -2.61
CA GLY A 162 -19.46 -29.45 -3.25
C GLY A 162 -18.90 -30.47 -4.23
N VAL A 163 -19.39 -31.71 -4.16
CA VAL A 163 -19.09 -32.76 -5.13
C VAL A 163 -20.14 -32.66 -6.24
N GLY A 164 -19.75 -32.14 -7.41
CA GLY A 164 -20.63 -31.97 -8.56
C GLY A 164 -20.83 -33.26 -9.35
N GLN A 165 -19.85 -34.16 -9.32
CA GLN A 165 -19.95 -35.54 -9.82
C GLN A 165 -19.29 -36.47 -8.80
N PRO A 166 -19.92 -37.61 -8.43
CA PRO A 166 -19.30 -38.60 -7.57
C PRO A 166 -17.93 -39.00 -8.07
N ILE A 167 -17.02 -39.34 -7.15
CA ILE A 167 -15.69 -39.81 -7.52
C ILE A 167 -15.84 -41.13 -8.27
N GLU A 168 -15.43 -41.12 -9.54
CA GLU A 168 -15.32 -42.33 -10.35
C GLU A 168 -13.87 -42.81 -10.27
N ALA A 169 -13.69 -43.99 -9.67
CA ALA A 169 -12.40 -44.66 -9.59
C ALA A 169 -12.25 -45.63 -10.77
N PHE A 170 -11.19 -45.45 -11.54
CA PHE A 170 -10.81 -46.33 -12.64
C PHE A 170 -9.65 -47.22 -12.16
N PRO A 171 -9.88 -48.53 -12.00
CA PRO A 171 -8.78 -49.45 -11.76
C PRO A 171 -7.94 -49.53 -13.04
N MET A 172 -6.67 -49.17 -12.94
CA MET A 172 -5.74 -49.36 -14.05
C MET A 172 -5.11 -50.73 -13.97
N PRO A 173 -4.74 -51.33 -15.11
CA PRO A 173 -4.00 -52.59 -15.09
C PRO A 173 -2.70 -52.42 -14.26
N PRO A 174 -2.34 -53.45 -13.48
CA PRO A 174 -1.11 -53.42 -12.70
C PRO A 174 0.10 -53.29 -13.62
N VAL A 175 1.10 -52.52 -13.19
CA VAL A 175 2.24 -52.13 -14.03
C VAL A 175 3.39 -53.12 -13.94
N ASP A 176 3.40 -53.93 -12.89
CA ASP A 176 4.42 -54.92 -12.63
C ASP A 176 3.97 -56.30 -13.13
N ASP A 177 4.91 -57.09 -13.62
CA ASP A 177 4.70 -58.42 -14.21
C ASP A 177 4.14 -59.41 -13.16
N MET A 178 4.48 -59.21 -11.88
CA MET A 178 3.92 -60.01 -10.76
C MET A 178 2.54 -59.52 -10.30
N ARG A 179 1.99 -58.46 -10.91
CA ARG A 179 0.73 -57.80 -10.54
C ARG A 179 0.65 -57.34 -9.07
N ALA A 180 1.78 -57.06 -8.44
CA ALA A 180 1.85 -56.64 -7.04
C ALA A 180 1.48 -55.16 -6.83
N ILE A 181 1.63 -54.33 -7.88
CA ILE A 181 1.43 -52.88 -7.81
C ILE A 181 0.20 -52.48 -8.61
N TRP A 182 -0.85 -52.07 -7.89
CA TRP A 182 -2.09 -51.56 -8.46
C TRP A 182 -2.08 -50.04 -8.48
N ARG A 183 -2.52 -49.45 -9.59
CA ARG A 183 -2.71 -48.00 -9.72
C ARG A 183 -4.20 -47.71 -9.84
N PHE A 184 -4.64 -46.70 -9.11
CA PHE A 184 -6.00 -46.19 -9.21
C PHE A 184 -5.92 -44.76 -9.73
N VAL A 185 -6.69 -44.48 -10.78
CA VAL A 185 -6.94 -43.11 -11.23
C VAL A 185 -8.34 -42.78 -10.79
N TRP A 186 -8.57 -41.57 -10.33
CA TRP A 186 -9.91 -41.13 -9.97
C TRP A 186 -10.20 -39.78 -10.63
N LYS A 187 -11.47 -39.60 -11.01
CA LYS A 187 -11.98 -38.36 -11.57
C LYS A 187 -13.09 -37.86 -10.67
N GLY A 188 -13.01 -36.59 -10.28
CA GLY A 188 -14.08 -35.90 -9.55
C GLY A 188 -14.23 -34.48 -10.07
N LEU A 189 -15.47 -34.00 -10.12
CA LEU A 189 -15.76 -32.60 -10.38
C LEU A 189 -16.12 -31.94 -9.06
N PHE A 190 -15.28 -31.03 -8.59
CA PHE A 190 -15.50 -30.32 -7.32
C PHE A 190 -15.72 -28.84 -7.57
N LYS A 191 -16.51 -28.24 -6.69
CA LYS A 191 -16.63 -26.78 -6.57
C LYS A 191 -16.40 -26.40 -5.11
N THR A 192 -15.39 -25.60 -4.84
CA THR A 192 -15.23 -24.91 -3.56
C THR A 192 -16.04 -23.62 -3.61
N GLN A 193 -16.95 -23.42 -2.66
CA GLN A 193 -17.70 -22.17 -2.51
C GLN A 193 -17.81 -21.76 -1.05
N LEU A 194 -17.96 -20.45 -0.82
CA LEU A 194 -18.28 -19.89 0.48
C LEU A 194 -19.72 -20.30 0.81
N PHE A 195 -19.93 -20.98 1.94
CA PHE A 195 -21.26 -21.45 2.34
C PHE A 195 -21.82 -20.65 3.52
N MET A 196 -20.94 -20.29 4.46
CA MET A 196 -21.26 -19.45 5.61
C MET A 196 -20.37 -18.20 5.56
N PRO A 197 -20.78 -17.14 4.85
CA PRO A 197 -19.99 -15.92 4.75
C PRO A 197 -19.73 -15.26 6.12
N GLU A 198 -20.62 -15.49 7.09
CA GLU A 198 -20.56 -14.97 8.46
C GLU A 198 -19.38 -15.50 9.29
N VAL A 199 -18.74 -16.61 8.89
CA VAL A 199 -17.54 -17.11 9.57
C VAL A 199 -16.23 -16.56 8.99
N PHE A 200 -16.33 -15.60 8.07
CA PHE A 200 -15.21 -14.82 7.60
C PHE A 200 -15.26 -13.44 8.23
N GLU A 201 -14.12 -13.01 8.77
CA GLU A 201 -13.96 -11.67 9.30
C GLU A 201 -12.87 -10.95 8.52
N VAL A 202 -13.15 -9.72 8.10
CA VAL A 202 -12.14 -8.82 7.54
C VAL A 202 -11.85 -7.77 8.59
N VAL A 203 -10.65 -7.80 9.15
CA VAL A 203 -10.20 -6.77 10.11
C VAL A 203 -9.28 -5.81 9.38
N TYR A 204 -9.54 -4.53 9.51
CA TYR A 204 -8.63 -3.49 9.07
C TYR A 204 -7.59 -3.25 10.16
N SER A 205 -6.34 -3.65 9.88
CA SER A 205 -5.20 -3.48 10.79
C SER A 205 -4.32 -2.33 10.33
N GLY A 206 -4.01 -1.41 11.25
CA GLY A 206 -2.98 -0.40 11.05
C GLY A 206 -1.58 -1.03 11.07
N GLY A 207 -0.74 -0.65 10.11
CA GLY A 207 0.63 -1.12 10.00
C GLY A 207 1.55 -0.03 9.46
N THR A 208 2.85 -0.29 9.55
CA THR A 208 3.88 0.50 8.87
C THR A 208 4.71 -0.44 8.00
N ARG A 209 5.06 0.01 6.81
CA ARG A 209 6.18 -0.59 6.08
C ARG A 209 7.46 0.12 6.49
N PRO A 210 8.55 -0.61 6.78
CA PRO A 210 9.84 0.04 6.96
C PRO A 210 10.16 0.83 5.68
N SER A 211 10.46 2.12 5.82
CA SER A 211 10.94 2.92 4.71
C SER A 211 12.26 2.31 4.23
N ARG A 212 12.46 2.21 2.90
CA ARG A 212 13.66 1.59 2.31
C ARG A 212 14.98 2.23 2.79
N ILE A 213 14.93 3.43 3.38
CA ILE A 213 16.11 4.13 3.91
C ILE A 213 16.55 3.58 5.28
N ALA A 214 15.66 2.93 6.04
CA ALA A 214 16.01 2.33 7.32
C ALA A 214 16.75 0.98 7.20
N GLN A 215 16.90 0.45 5.98
CA GLN A 215 17.68 -0.76 5.71
C GLN A 215 18.98 -0.35 5.02
N GLY A 216 20.00 -0.03 5.82
CA GLY A 216 21.37 0.13 5.34
C GLY A 216 21.97 -1.19 4.87
N LEU A 217 21.51 -1.65 3.69
CA LEU A 217 22.09 -2.74 2.91
C LEU A 217 22.26 -2.30 1.46
#